data_AF-A0A140JWS0-F1
#
_entry.id   AF-A0A140JWS0-F1
#
_cell.length_a   1.000
_cell.length_b   1.000
_cell.length_c   1.000
_cell.angle_alpha   90.00
_cell.angle_beta   90.00
_cell.angle_gamma   90.00
#
_symmetry.space_group_name_H-M   'P 1'
#
loop_
_entity.id
_entity.type
_entity.pdbx_description
1 polymer ?
#
loop_
_entity_poly.entity_id
_entity_poly.type
_entity_poly.pdbx_seq_one_letter_code
_entity_poly.pdbx_strand_id
1 'polypeptide(L)'
;MRRRKIAVAAALCLSFFIATLLNLLCAPGFDHHHQQQQQQEHRRPRDLLLQQLRERYEEVQRYRHHQATPPTPASARLLRPLERRLMDLTQPRDKWEYNKVEGDTLSPAQPEIDATPRLSCRHISTDLRYLGSGYTKSVYKSLLNGSVSVALKSVDFGGHDIQNCVRLYQRLEDCYRLASFKILKEMILLQRLQHPNILQLYGYCYQDSNDISDTLTTITELGSPLEMIQLLQSPWEDRFRICLSLIRLLHYLAHSPLGSITLLDFRPRQFVVVDGELKVTDLDDASMEETPCFSHSDCFLEFPARNFTLQCSVEGKCQNMNEKRNLYNAYRFFFTYLLPHSAPSSLRPLLDAIVNATGELRWGVDEALVQLEKVFHLYRSGLYLPNVTDIPTGEYKEVAHAVVAEEDYRCWPSYHHSGCLLSVFDLNEAKDVCRSHSQCQTFVWTNQTTWTGRQLVFFKTGSRTLVSDPDKTTYLKVTG
;
A
#
# COMPACT_ATOMS: atom_id res chain seq x y z
N MET A 1 -17.85 32.21 51.54
CA MET A 1 -17.52 31.97 50.12
C MET A 1 -17.03 30.55 49.78
N ARG A 2 -16.61 29.70 50.73
CA ARG A 2 -16.11 28.33 50.45
C ARG A 2 -17.21 27.28 50.18
N ARG A 3 -18.37 27.39 50.85
CA ARG A 3 -19.50 26.45 50.67
C ARG A 3 -20.24 26.58 49.33
N ARG A 4 -20.29 27.79 48.74
CA ARG A 4 -20.89 28.01 47.41
C ARG A 4 -20.05 27.42 46.27
N LYS A 5 -18.73 27.38 46.40
CA LYS A 5 -17.83 26.79 45.39
C LYS A 5 -17.92 25.26 45.33
N ILE A 6 -18.15 24.61 46.47
CA ILE A 6 -18.32 23.14 46.55
C ILE A 6 -19.67 22.71 45.96
N ALA A 7 -20.74 23.48 46.21
CA ALA A 7 -22.06 23.21 45.62
C ALA A 7 -22.06 23.34 44.09
N VAL A 8 -21.33 24.32 43.54
CA VAL A 8 -21.21 24.51 42.08
C VAL A 8 -20.36 23.41 41.43
N ALA A 9 -19.28 22.97 42.08
CA ALA A 9 -18.46 21.86 41.58
C ALA A 9 -19.22 20.52 41.63
N ALA A 10 -19.98 20.26 42.70
CA ALA A 10 -20.82 19.06 42.80
C ALA A 10 -21.96 19.04 41.77
N ALA A 11 -22.57 20.19 41.48
CA ALA A 11 -23.61 20.31 40.46
C ALA A 11 -23.07 20.10 39.03
N LEU A 12 -21.83 20.55 38.75
CA LEU A 12 -21.15 20.31 37.46
C LEU A 12 -20.74 18.85 37.28
N CYS A 13 -20.31 18.16 38.34
CA CYS A 13 -20.04 16.73 38.25
C CYS A 13 -21.32 15.91 38.09
N LEU A 14 -22.41 16.27 38.78
CA LEU A 14 -23.68 15.56 38.65
C LEU A 14 -24.28 15.75 37.25
N SER A 15 -24.17 16.94 36.65
CA SER A 15 -24.64 17.18 35.28
C SER A 15 -23.80 16.43 34.24
N PHE A 16 -22.49 16.29 34.46
CA PHE A 16 -21.62 15.52 33.58
C PHE A 16 -21.92 14.01 33.64
N PHE A 17 -22.19 13.49 34.84
CA PHE A 17 -22.60 12.09 35.04
C PHE A 17 -24.01 11.81 34.49
N ILE A 18 -24.97 12.72 34.67
CA ILE A 18 -26.32 12.57 34.12
C ILE A 18 -26.29 12.69 32.58
N ALA A 19 -25.46 13.56 32.01
CA ALA A 19 -25.29 13.69 30.56
C ALA A 19 -24.57 12.47 29.94
N THR A 20 -23.61 11.86 30.63
CA THR A 20 -22.99 10.60 30.18
C THR A 20 -23.94 9.41 30.35
N LEU A 21 -24.74 9.36 31.41
CA LEU A 21 -25.77 8.33 31.60
C LEU A 21 -26.91 8.47 30.57
N LEU A 22 -27.34 9.68 30.24
CA LEU A 22 -28.32 9.96 29.18
C LEU A 22 -27.75 9.69 27.78
N ASN A 23 -26.46 9.92 27.52
CA ASN A 23 -25.82 9.50 26.26
C ASN A 23 -25.63 7.97 26.17
N LEU A 24 -25.50 7.27 27.30
CA LEU A 24 -25.49 5.79 27.36
C LEU A 24 -26.89 5.20 27.23
N LEU A 25 -27.93 5.91 27.69
CA LEU A 25 -29.33 5.44 27.67
C LEU A 25 -30.14 5.93 26.46
N CYS A 26 -29.69 6.97 25.75
CA CYS A 26 -30.32 7.53 24.55
C CYS A 26 -29.41 7.51 23.32
N ALA A 27 -28.65 6.41 23.13
CA ALA A 27 -28.33 6.01 21.76
C ALA A 27 -29.66 5.65 21.08
N PRO A 28 -29.97 6.12 19.86
CA PRO A 28 -31.13 5.66 19.13
C PRO A 28 -30.88 4.20 18.71
N GLY A 29 -31.13 3.28 19.64
CA GLY A 29 -31.34 1.89 19.37
C GLY A 29 -32.61 1.81 18.55
N PHE A 30 -32.43 1.55 17.26
CA PHE A 30 -33.51 1.21 16.35
C PHE A 30 -34.33 0.07 16.95
N ASP A 31 -35.51 0.41 17.45
CA ASP A 31 -36.62 -0.48 17.74
C ASP A 31 -37.12 -1.08 16.42
N HIS A 32 -36.40 -2.07 15.90
CA HIS A 32 -36.89 -2.97 14.85
C HIS A 32 -36.27 -4.36 14.89
N HIS A 33 -35.56 -4.72 15.97
CA HIS A 33 -34.77 -5.95 16.02
C HIS A 33 -35.51 -7.21 16.49
N HIS A 34 -36.79 -7.16 16.82
CA HIS A 34 -37.53 -8.36 17.29
C HIS A 34 -38.52 -8.99 16.32
N GLN A 35 -38.65 -8.50 15.08
CA GLN A 35 -39.61 -9.07 14.11
C GLN A 35 -38.99 -9.67 12.83
N GLN A 36 -37.66 -9.69 12.67
CA GLN A 36 -36.99 -10.28 11.49
C GLN A 36 -36.18 -11.56 11.78
N GLN A 37 -36.16 -12.06 13.02
CA GLN A 37 -35.44 -13.29 13.38
C GLN A 37 -36.10 -14.60 12.90
N GLN A 38 -37.32 -14.56 12.33
CA GLN A 38 -38.09 -15.76 12.00
C GLN A 38 -38.07 -16.17 10.51
N GLN A 39 -37.34 -15.49 9.61
CA GLN A 39 -37.42 -15.78 8.16
C GLN A 39 -36.12 -16.23 7.47
N GLN A 40 -35.04 -16.50 8.21
CA GLN A 40 -33.78 -17.04 7.66
C GLN A 40 -33.45 -18.48 8.11
N GLU A 41 -34.42 -19.17 8.72
CA GLU A 41 -34.22 -20.46 9.38
C GLU A 41 -34.34 -21.69 8.44
N HIS A 42 -34.26 -21.52 7.12
CA HIS A 42 -34.57 -22.63 6.18
C HIS A 42 -33.53 -22.95 5.09
N ARG A 43 -32.37 -22.28 5.05
CA ARG A 43 -31.25 -22.77 4.20
C ARG A 43 -30.27 -23.56 5.04
N ARG A 44 -29.95 -24.79 4.60
CA ARG A 44 -28.96 -25.61 5.29
C ARG A 44 -27.60 -24.91 5.18
N PRO A 45 -26.79 -24.85 6.25
CA PRO A 45 -25.45 -24.24 6.21
C PRO A 45 -24.58 -24.73 5.04
N ARG A 46 -24.76 -25.99 4.64
CA ARG A 46 -24.10 -26.58 3.48
C ARG A 46 -24.42 -25.87 2.16
N ASP A 47 -25.67 -25.52 1.93
CA ASP A 47 -26.10 -24.90 0.66
C ASP A 47 -25.49 -23.49 0.53
N LEU A 48 -25.35 -22.79 1.66
CA LEU A 48 -24.69 -21.49 1.72
C LEU A 48 -23.19 -21.59 1.39
N LEU A 49 -22.48 -22.58 1.93
CA LEU A 49 -21.06 -22.80 1.61
C LEU A 49 -20.85 -23.15 0.12
N LEU A 50 -21.71 -24.00 -0.45
CA LEU A 50 -21.66 -24.34 -1.87
C LEU A 50 -21.96 -23.13 -2.76
N GLN A 51 -22.90 -22.28 -2.35
CA GLN A 51 -23.17 -21.02 -3.05
C GLN A 51 -21.92 -20.12 -3.04
N GLN A 52 -21.28 -19.94 -1.87
CA GLN A 52 -20.06 -19.12 -1.77
C GLN A 52 -18.91 -19.67 -2.64
N LEU A 53 -18.71 -20.98 -2.64
CA LEU A 53 -17.71 -21.62 -3.50
C LEU A 53 -17.98 -21.35 -4.99
N ARG A 54 -19.25 -21.43 -5.41
CA ARG A 54 -19.65 -21.14 -6.80
C ARG A 54 -19.39 -19.68 -7.17
N GLU A 55 -19.79 -18.74 -6.32
CA GLU A 55 -19.57 -17.31 -6.53
C GLU A 55 -18.08 -16.96 -6.66
N ARG A 56 -17.23 -17.56 -5.81
CA ARG A 56 -15.77 -17.36 -5.86
C ARG A 56 -15.13 -17.99 -7.10
N TYR A 57 -15.61 -19.16 -7.51
CA TYR A 57 -15.18 -19.76 -8.75
C TYR A 57 -15.51 -18.87 -9.95
N GLU A 58 -16.75 -18.37 -10.04
CA GLU A 58 -17.19 -17.47 -11.12
C GLU A 58 -16.40 -16.16 -11.14
N GLU A 59 -16.10 -15.58 -9.97
CA GLU A 59 -15.22 -14.42 -9.85
C GLU A 59 -13.83 -14.68 -10.45
N VAL A 60 -13.17 -15.76 -10.04
CA VAL A 60 -11.84 -16.14 -10.54
C VAL A 60 -11.86 -16.39 -12.05
N GLN A 61 -12.92 -16.99 -12.58
CA GLN A 61 -13.08 -17.20 -14.02
C GLN A 61 -13.20 -15.89 -14.81
N ARG A 62 -13.85 -14.85 -14.25
CA ARG A 62 -13.93 -13.53 -14.90
C ARG A 62 -12.57 -12.87 -15.07
N TYR A 63 -11.74 -12.91 -14.01
CA TYR A 63 -10.35 -12.42 -14.10
C TYR A 63 -9.50 -13.23 -15.09
N ARG A 64 -9.83 -14.51 -15.28
CA ARG A 64 -9.16 -15.40 -16.21
C ARG A 64 -9.54 -15.21 -17.68
N HIS A 65 -10.79 -14.87 -17.99
CA HIS A 65 -11.28 -14.84 -19.38
C HIS A 65 -11.38 -13.43 -19.98
N HIS A 66 -11.01 -12.37 -19.26
CA HIS A 66 -11.17 -10.98 -19.73
C HIS A 66 -12.62 -10.62 -20.12
N GLN A 67 -13.62 -11.31 -19.56
CA GLN A 67 -15.01 -10.94 -19.81
C GLN A 67 -15.46 -9.94 -18.75
N ALA A 68 -15.41 -8.65 -19.11
CA ALA A 68 -16.24 -7.64 -18.47
C ALA A 68 -17.70 -7.91 -18.91
N THR A 69 -18.37 -8.87 -18.27
CA THR A 69 -19.79 -9.11 -18.54
C THR A 69 -20.59 -7.90 -18.03
N PRO A 70 -21.46 -7.30 -18.85
CA PRO A 70 -22.42 -6.34 -18.33
C PRO A 70 -23.35 -7.07 -17.34
N PRO A 71 -23.62 -6.50 -16.16
CA PRO A 71 -24.58 -7.10 -15.25
C PRO A 71 -25.93 -7.20 -15.96
N THR A 72 -26.55 -8.39 -15.94
CA THR A 72 -27.98 -8.51 -16.24
C THR A 72 -28.76 -7.53 -15.35
N PRO A 73 -29.91 -6.99 -15.79
CA PRO A 73 -30.67 -5.99 -15.01
C PRO A 73 -31.07 -6.47 -13.60
N ALA A 74 -31.07 -7.79 -13.34
CA ALA A 74 -31.19 -8.36 -11.99
C ALA A 74 -29.91 -8.19 -11.14
N SER A 75 -28.72 -8.36 -11.73
CA SER A 75 -27.42 -8.16 -11.06
C SER A 75 -27.02 -6.69 -10.88
N ALA A 76 -27.54 -5.77 -11.70
CA ALA A 76 -27.27 -4.33 -11.56
C ALA A 76 -27.96 -3.70 -10.33
N ARG A 77 -29.06 -4.29 -9.84
CA ARG A 77 -29.72 -3.89 -8.58
C ARG A 77 -29.08 -4.50 -7.33
N LEU A 78 -28.21 -5.50 -7.48
CA LEU A 78 -27.57 -6.23 -6.37
C LEU A 78 -26.16 -5.71 -6.04
N LEU A 79 -25.58 -4.84 -6.86
CA LEU A 79 -24.26 -4.27 -6.65
C LEU A 79 -24.35 -2.89 -5.97
N ARG A 80 -24.78 -2.88 -4.70
CA ARG A 80 -24.35 -1.88 -3.70
C ARG A 80 -23.21 -2.48 -2.87
N PRO A 81 -22.30 -1.67 -2.32
CA PRO A 81 -20.89 -2.02 -2.26
C PRO A 81 -20.63 -3.31 -1.46
N LEU A 82 -20.23 -4.37 -2.17
CA LEU A 82 -19.45 -5.49 -1.62
C LEU A 82 -18.03 -5.04 -1.20
N GLU A 83 -17.75 -3.74 -1.25
CA GLU A 83 -16.46 -3.08 -1.00
C GLU A 83 -16.04 -3.01 0.47
N ARG A 84 -16.90 -3.47 1.39
CA ARG A 84 -16.53 -3.86 2.75
C ARG A 84 -17.37 -5.07 3.14
N ARG A 85 -16.93 -6.26 2.75
CA ARG A 85 -17.30 -7.52 3.40
C ARG A 85 -16.43 -8.67 2.88
N LEU A 86 -15.13 -8.49 3.09
CA LEU A 86 -14.22 -9.62 3.10
C LEU A 86 -14.32 -10.31 4.48
N MET A 87 -15.29 -11.21 4.61
CA MET A 87 -15.50 -12.07 5.79
C MET A 87 -15.78 -11.36 7.13
N ASP A 88 -16.42 -10.18 7.14
CA ASP A 88 -17.21 -9.77 8.31
C ASP A 88 -18.57 -10.48 8.25
N LEU A 89 -18.82 -11.38 9.20
CA LEU A 89 -20.11 -12.05 9.44
C LEU A 89 -21.19 -11.09 9.98
N THR A 90 -21.28 -9.86 9.46
CA THR A 90 -22.39 -8.95 9.74
C THR A 90 -23.30 -8.86 8.52
N GLN A 91 -24.55 -9.27 8.71
CA GLN A 91 -25.60 -9.44 7.70
C GLN A 91 -25.87 -8.20 6.84
N PRO A 92 -26.44 -8.38 5.64
CA PRO A 92 -27.44 -7.42 5.17
C PRO A 92 -28.74 -8.06 4.63
N ARG A 93 -29.84 -7.34 4.93
CA ARG A 93 -31.14 -7.24 4.21
C ARG A 93 -30.95 -7.19 2.68
N ASP A 94 -31.82 -7.67 1.79
CA ASP A 94 -33.29 -7.67 1.73
C ASP A 94 -33.89 -8.91 1.02
N LYS A 95 -35.21 -9.12 1.17
CA LYS A 95 -36.06 -10.17 0.58
C LYS A 95 -36.16 -10.11 -0.94
N TRP A 96 -35.72 -11.16 -1.64
CA TRP A 96 -36.19 -11.48 -3.00
C TRP A 96 -36.36 -13.01 -3.13
N GLU A 97 -37.58 -13.43 -3.49
CA GLU A 97 -37.96 -14.81 -3.81
C GLU A 97 -37.47 -15.19 -5.21
N TYR A 98 -36.87 -16.37 -5.39
CA TYR A 98 -36.94 -17.07 -6.66
C TYR A 98 -36.80 -18.59 -6.54
N ASN A 99 -37.41 -19.25 -7.53
CA ASN A 99 -37.82 -20.64 -7.60
C ASN A 99 -36.69 -21.69 -7.52
N LYS A 100 -37.10 -22.83 -6.96
CA LYS A 100 -36.35 -24.07 -6.76
C LYS A 100 -35.96 -24.69 -8.11
N VAL A 101 -34.66 -24.92 -8.33
CA VAL A 101 -34.17 -25.89 -9.32
C VAL A 101 -33.31 -26.88 -8.55
N GLU A 102 -33.80 -28.11 -8.46
CA GLU A 102 -33.13 -29.26 -7.86
C GLU A 102 -32.10 -29.86 -8.83
N GLY A 103 -31.00 -30.36 -8.25
CA GLY A 103 -30.15 -31.39 -8.83
C GLY A 103 -29.15 -30.93 -9.87
N ASP A 104 -27.87 -30.84 -9.50
CA ASP A 104 -26.93 -31.87 -9.95
C ASP A 104 -25.58 -31.77 -9.24
N THR A 105 -25.00 -32.95 -9.04
CA THR A 105 -23.68 -33.22 -8.50
C THR A 105 -22.62 -32.53 -9.37
N LEU A 106 -22.09 -31.39 -8.93
CA LEU A 106 -20.88 -30.83 -9.54
C LEU A 106 -19.68 -31.69 -9.12
N SER A 107 -19.24 -32.58 -9.99
CA SER A 107 -17.84 -32.97 -10.04
C SER A 107 -17.06 -31.79 -10.64
N PRO A 108 -16.14 -31.15 -9.90
CA PRO A 108 -15.38 -30.05 -10.46
C PRO A 108 -14.28 -30.62 -11.35
N ALA A 109 -14.42 -30.44 -12.66
CA ALA A 109 -13.29 -30.48 -13.56
C ALA A 109 -12.26 -29.46 -13.08
N GLN A 110 -11.02 -29.92 -12.94
CA GLN A 110 -9.87 -29.10 -12.57
C GLN A 110 -9.81 -27.87 -13.49
N PRO A 111 -9.60 -26.65 -12.98
CA PRO A 111 -9.32 -25.53 -13.85
C PRO A 111 -7.95 -25.76 -14.50
N GLU A 112 -7.91 -26.27 -15.73
CA GLU A 112 -6.69 -26.36 -16.55
C GLU A 112 -6.11 -24.95 -16.66
N ILE A 113 -5.07 -24.60 -15.91
CA ILE A 113 -4.39 -23.28 -15.98
C ILE A 113 -3.47 -23.30 -17.20
N ASP A 114 -3.50 -22.22 -18.00
CA ASP A 114 -2.75 -22.09 -19.25
C ASP A 114 -1.24 -22.34 -19.00
N ALA A 115 -0.72 -23.40 -19.63
CA ALA A 115 0.56 -24.02 -19.32
C ALA A 115 1.73 -23.23 -19.91
N THR A 116 2.05 -22.07 -19.33
CA THR A 116 3.42 -21.56 -19.39
C THR A 116 4.22 -22.22 -18.25
N PRO A 117 5.44 -22.75 -18.50
CA PRO A 117 6.19 -23.45 -17.47
C PRO A 117 6.70 -22.44 -16.44
N ARG A 118 5.87 -22.14 -15.45
CA ARG A 118 6.26 -21.38 -14.27
C ARG A 118 6.89 -22.32 -13.26
N LEU A 119 7.81 -21.77 -12.45
CA LEU A 119 8.62 -22.55 -11.51
C LEU A 119 7.74 -23.36 -10.55
N SER A 120 8.04 -24.65 -10.43
CA SER A 120 7.36 -25.61 -9.54
C SER A 120 8.12 -25.77 -8.21
N CYS A 121 7.42 -26.26 -7.18
CA CYS A 121 7.93 -26.53 -5.82
C CYS A 121 9.23 -27.37 -5.76
N ARG A 122 9.56 -28.13 -6.80
CA ARG A 122 10.83 -28.88 -6.89
C ARG A 122 12.08 -27.99 -6.83
N HIS A 123 11.93 -26.72 -7.15
CA HIS A 123 13.01 -25.72 -7.18
C HIS A 123 13.14 -24.92 -5.87
N ILE A 124 12.29 -25.22 -4.88
CA ILE A 124 12.25 -24.55 -3.59
C ILE A 124 13.12 -25.31 -2.60
N SER A 125 13.95 -24.60 -1.84
CA SER A 125 14.72 -25.17 -0.73
C SER A 125 13.80 -25.66 0.38
N THR A 126 14.18 -26.75 1.05
CA THR A 126 13.50 -27.27 2.23
C THR A 126 13.64 -26.37 3.47
N ASP A 127 14.58 -25.43 3.45
CA ASP A 127 14.74 -24.44 4.52
C ASP A 127 13.67 -23.33 4.39
N LEU A 128 12.63 -23.43 5.23
CA LEU A 128 11.50 -22.52 5.27
C LEU A 128 11.57 -21.67 6.54
N ARG A 129 11.63 -20.35 6.38
CA ARG A 129 11.56 -19.40 7.50
C ARG A 129 10.22 -18.68 7.49
N TYR A 130 9.43 -18.85 8.54
CA TYR A 130 8.18 -18.10 8.71
C TYR A 130 8.42 -16.59 8.75
N LEU A 131 7.63 -15.82 8.01
CA LEU A 131 7.67 -14.35 7.97
C LEU A 131 6.45 -13.73 8.66
N GLY A 132 5.27 -14.33 8.49
CA GLY A 132 4.04 -13.81 9.08
C GLY A 132 2.80 -14.49 8.50
N SER A 133 1.65 -14.20 9.09
CA SER A 133 0.35 -14.63 8.58
C SER A 133 -0.69 -13.52 8.76
N GLY A 134 -1.67 -13.52 7.86
CA GLY A 134 -2.83 -12.64 7.89
C GLY A 134 -4.10 -13.41 8.24
N TYR A 135 -5.24 -12.90 7.80
CA TYR A 135 -6.54 -13.55 8.01
C TYR A 135 -6.67 -14.88 7.25
N THR A 136 -6.07 -14.95 6.06
CA THR A 136 -6.23 -16.09 5.14
C THR A 136 -4.92 -16.80 4.81
N LYS A 137 -3.79 -16.06 4.77
CA LYS A 137 -2.54 -16.54 4.16
C LYS A 137 -1.41 -16.55 5.17
N SER A 138 -0.57 -17.57 5.09
CA SER A 138 0.73 -17.64 5.75
C SER A 138 1.84 -17.39 4.72
N VAL A 139 2.91 -16.74 5.16
CA VAL A 139 4.03 -16.35 4.31
C VAL A 139 5.34 -16.88 4.88
N TYR A 140 6.11 -17.55 4.03
CA TYR A 140 7.42 -18.11 4.36
C TYR A 140 8.48 -17.58 3.41
N LYS A 141 9.67 -17.30 3.93
CA LYS A 141 10.88 -17.10 3.13
C LYS A 141 11.47 -18.45 2.77
N SER A 142 11.87 -18.59 1.52
CA SER A 142 12.67 -19.72 1.03
C SER A 142 13.70 -19.25 -0.01
N LEU A 143 14.52 -20.18 -0.50
CA LEU A 143 15.45 -19.99 -1.60
C LEU A 143 14.97 -20.76 -2.83
N LEU A 144 14.83 -20.04 -3.94
CA LEU A 144 14.56 -20.58 -5.26
C LEU A 144 15.89 -20.87 -5.96
N ASN A 145 16.04 -22.09 -6.49
CA ASN A 145 17.28 -22.58 -7.11
C ASN A 145 18.54 -22.37 -6.24
N GLY A 146 18.38 -22.31 -4.91
CA GLY A 146 19.47 -22.13 -3.94
C GLY A 146 20.07 -20.72 -3.84
N SER A 147 19.65 -19.75 -4.66
CA SER A 147 20.27 -18.41 -4.68
C SER A 147 19.29 -17.25 -4.53
N VAL A 148 18.07 -17.37 -5.07
CA VAL A 148 17.11 -16.26 -5.09
C VAL A 148 16.18 -16.35 -3.88
N SER A 149 16.18 -15.34 -3.01
CA SER A 149 15.22 -15.27 -1.90
C SER A 149 13.80 -15.02 -2.43
N VAL A 150 12.85 -15.85 -2.02
CA VAL A 150 11.44 -15.79 -2.45
C VAL A 150 10.49 -15.84 -1.25
N ALA A 151 9.28 -15.32 -1.45
CA ALA A 151 8.16 -15.45 -0.52
C ALA A 151 7.18 -16.52 -1.03
N LEU A 152 6.94 -17.52 -0.22
CA LEU A 152 5.93 -18.56 -0.43
C LEU A 152 4.65 -18.16 0.30
N LYS A 153 3.53 -18.09 -0.42
CA LYS A 153 2.22 -17.77 0.15
C LYS A 153 1.30 -18.99 0.02
N SER A 154 0.74 -19.43 1.13
CA SER A 154 -0.19 -20.56 1.23
C SER A 154 -1.36 -20.22 2.14
N VAL A 155 -2.43 -21.01 2.12
CA VAL A 155 -3.55 -20.84 3.06
C VAL A 155 -3.05 -21.08 4.48
N ASP A 156 -3.37 -20.17 5.40
CA ASP A 156 -3.12 -20.35 6.84
C ASP A 156 -4.25 -21.19 7.45
N PHE A 157 -3.98 -22.46 7.75
CA PHE A 157 -4.93 -23.35 8.43
C PHE A 157 -5.27 -22.88 9.84
N GLY A 158 -4.36 -22.14 10.49
CA GLY A 158 -4.60 -21.47 11.76
C GLY A 158 -5.26 -20.09 11.59
N GLY A 159 -5.48 -19.63 10.36
CA GLY A 159 -6.00 -18.30 10.05
C GLY A 159 -7.48 -18.14 10.40
N HIS A 160 -7.89 -16.89 10.57
CA HIS A 160 -9.27 -16.52 10.93
C HIS A 160 -10.32 -17.05 9.94
N ASP A 161 -10.03 -17.01 8.64
CA ASP A 161 -10.99 -17.45 7.62
C ASP A 161 -11.28 -18.95 7.71
N ILE A 162 -10.24 -19.77 7.88
CA ILE A 162 -10.38 -21.22 8.05
C ILE A 162 -11.10 -21.52 9.36
N GLN A 163 -10.65 -20.95 10.47
CA GLN A 163 -11.26 -21.21 11.78
C GLN A 163 -12.74 -20.82 11.82
N ASN A 164 -13.09 -19.65 11.28
CA ASN A 164 -14.48 -19.19 11.26
C ASN A 164 -15.34 -20.03 10.32
N CYS A 165 -14.85 -20.38 9.13
CA CYS A 165 -15.56 -21.22 8.19
C CYS A 165 -15.81 -22.62 8.77
N VAL A 166 -14.79 -23.26 9.34
CA VAL A 166 -14.91 -24.60 9.93
C VAL A 166 -15.85 -24.59 11.13
N ARG A 167 -15.82 -23.54 11.96
CA ARG A 167 -16.77 -23.38 13.08
C ARG A 167 -18.22 -23.36 12.60
N LEU A 168 -18.49 -22.73 11.46
CA LEU A 168 -19.84 -22.58 10.91
C LEU A 168 -20.32 -23.81 10.14
N TYR A 169 -19.44 -24.41 9.33
CA TYR A 169 -19.84 -25.41 8.34
C TYR A 169 -19.29 -26.82 8.59
N GLN A 170 -18.32 -26.97 9.50
CA GLN A 170 -17.71 -28.25 9.90
C GLN A 170 -17.11 -29.05 8.72
N ARG A 171 -16.62 -28.36 7.69
CA ARG A 171 -16.08 -28.96 6.47
C ARG A 171 -14.74 -28.34 6.11
N LEU A 172 -13.65 -28.94 6.60
CA LEU A 172 -12.30 -28.40 6.44
C LEU A 172 -11.91 -28.25 4.96
N GLU A 173 -12.15 -29.28 4.14
CA GLU A 173 -11.77 -29.27 2.72
C GLU A 173 -12.48 -28.16 1.92
N ASP A 174 -13.78 -27.98 2.12
CA ASP A 174 -14.54 -26.94 1.43
C ASP A 174 -14.17 -25.53 1.95
N CYS A 175 -13.87 -25.40 3.25
CA CYS A 175 -13.37 -24.15 3.82
C CYS A 175 -11.98 -23.79 3.29
N TYR A 176 -11.10 -24.78 3.10
CA TYR A 176 -9.83 -24.60 2.43
C TYR A 176 -10.01 -24.14 0.99
N ARG A 177 -10.89 -24.80 0.22
CA ARG A 177 -11.19 -24.40 -1.16
C ARG A 177 -11.72 -22.96 -1.22
N LEU A 178 -12.57 -22.57 -0.28
CA LEU A 178 -13.08 -21.21 -0.19
C LEU A 178 -11.94 -20.20 0.07
N ALA A 179 -11.04 -20.51 0.99
CA ALA A 179 -9.89 -19.66 1.30
C ALA A 179 -8.87 -19.62 0.14
N SER A 180 -8.64 -20.74 -0.55
CA SER A 180 -7.67 -20.84 -1.64
C SER A 180 -8.06 -20.00 -2.86
N PHE A 181 -9.35 -19.70 -3.05
CA PHE A 181 -9.79 -18.76 -4.09
C PHE A 181 -9.20 -17.35 -3.93
N LYS A 182 -8.87 -16.91 -2.71
CA LYS A 182 -8.16 -15.62 -2.51
C LYS A 182 -6.75 -15.68 -3.10
N ILE A 183 -6.03 -16.78 -2.86
CA ILE A 183 -4.69 -17.01 -3.42
C ILE A 183 -4.76 -17.18 -4.94
N LEU A 184 -5.74 -17.92 -5.46
CA LEU A 184 -5.95 -18.07 -6.90
C LEU A 184 -6.25 -16.74 -7.58
N LYS A 185 -7.12 -15.92 -7.00
CA LYS A 185 -7.44 -14.58 -7.53
C LYS A 185 -6.19 -13.70 -7.56
N GLU A 186 -5.46 -13.61 -6.45
CA GLU A 186 -4.19 -12.87 -6.37
C GLU A 186 -3.21 -13.38 -7.44
N MET A 187 -3.03 -14.69 -7.55
CA MET A 187 -2.15 -15.31 -8.54
C MET A 187 -2.51 -14.90 -9.97
N ILE A 188 -3.78 -15.01 -10.36
CA ILE A 188 -4.25 -14.60 -11.70
C ILE A 188 -4.00 -13.11 -11.92
N LEU A 189 -4.29 -12.26 -10.93
CA LEU A 189 -4.03 -10.83 -11.04
C LEU A 189 -2.53 -10.53 -11.23
N LEU A 190 -1.65 -11.17 -10.46
CA LEU A 190 -0.19 -11.04 -10.63
C LEU A 190 0.31 -11.58 -11.98
N GLN A 191 -0.37 -12.56 -12.58
CA GLN A 191 -0.04 -13.03 -13.94
C GLN A 191 -0.36 -11.98 -15.00
N ARG A 192 -1.48 -11.27 -14.84
CA ARG A 192 -2.04 -10.36 -15.85
C ARG A 192 -1.61 -8.92 -15.68
N LEU A 193 -1.31 -8.51 -14.45
CA LEU A 193 -0.90 -7.16 -14.12
C LEU A 193 0.62 -7.11 -14.00
N GLN A 194 1.27 -6.72 -15.10
CA GLN A 194 2.73 -6.63 -15.17
C GLN A 194 3.16 -5.17 -15.10
N HIS A 195 3.71 -4.79 -13.96
CA HIS A 195 4.19 -3.43 -13.72
C HIS A 195 5.35 -3.46 -12.70
N PRO A 196 6.37 -2.59 -12.80
CA PRO A 196 7.51 -2.58 -11.87
C PRO A 196 7.11 -2.44 -10.39
N ASN A 197 5.98 -1.78 -10.12
CA ASN A 197 5.44 -1.56 -8.78
C ASN A 197 4.35 -2.58 -8.37
N ILE A 198 4.27 -3.72 -9.06
CA ILE A 198 3.47 -4.90 -8.68
C ILE A 198 4.46 -6.04 -8.40
N LEU A 199 4.26 -6.77 -7.30
CA LEU A 199 5.15 -7.86 -6.90
C LEU A 199 5.26 -8.93 -8.00
N GLN A 200 6.45 -9.45 -8.26
CA GLN A 200 6.62 -10.47 -9.30
C GLN A 200 6.18 -11.86 -8.82
N LEU A 201 5.38 -12.56 -9.63
CA LEU A 201 5.02 -13.97 -9.45
C LEU A 201 5.95 -14.87 -10.27
N TYR A 202 6.78 -15.66 -9.59
CA TYR A 202 7.71 -16.61 -10.22
C TYR A 202 7.05 -17.93 -10.60
N GLY A 203 6.07 -18.37 -9.82
CA GLY A 203 5.35 -19.61 -10.09
C GLY A 203 4.42 -20.02 -8.97
N TYR A 204 3.92 -21.23 -9.06
CA TYR A 204 3.01 -21.82 -8.09
C TYR A 204 3.13 -23.34 -8.14
N CYS A 205 2.63 -24.00 -7.12
CA CYS A 205 2.59 -25.44 -7.05
C CYS A 205 1.45 -25.93 -6.17
N TYR A 206 1.03 -27.16 -6.46
CA TYR A 206 0.13 -27.94 -5.64
C TYR A 206 0.95 -28.99 -4.90
N GLN A 207 0.74 -29.12 -3.60
CA GLN A 207 1.35 -30.13 -2.74
C GLN A 207 0.30 -30.71 -1.81
N ASP A 208 0.35 -32.01 -1.56
CA ASP A 208 -0.51 -32.60 -0.55
C ASP A 208 -0.05 -32.16 0.84
N SER A 209 -0.99 -31.74 1.67
CA SER A 209 -0.79 -31.53 3.11
C SER A 209 -1.34 -32.74 3.88
N ASN A 210 -1.03 -32.84 5.18
CA ASN A 210 -1.49 -33.97 6.01
C ASN A 210 -3.01 -34.14 6.01
N ASP A 211 -3.76 -33.04 5.85
CA ASP A 211 -5.21 -33.00 5.99
C ASP A 211 -5.96 -32.77 4.66
N ILE A 212 -5.28 -32.26 3.63
CA ILE A 212 -5.88 -31.84 2.36
C ILE A 212 -4.92 -32.11 1.19
N SER A 213 -5.39 -32.80 0.16
CA SER A 213 -4.67 -32.96 -1.12
C SER A 213 -4.70 -31.69 -1.97
N ASP A 214 -3.71 -31.48 -2.83
CA ASP A 214 -3.63 -30.33 -3.74
C ASP A 214 -3.66 -28.94 -3.06
N THR A 215 -2.86 -28.75 -2.01
CA THR A 215 -2.71 -27.43 -1.42
C THR A 215 -1.88 -26.49 -2.29
N LEU A 216 -2.47 -25.34 -2.65
CA LEU A 216 -1.85 -24.30 -3.46
C LEU A 216 -0.85 -23.46 -2.65
N THR A 217 0.36 -23.33 -3.20
CA THR A 217 1.38 -22.38 -2.77
C THR A 217 1.83 -21.53 -3.95
N THR A 218 1.88 -20.21 -3.79
CA THR A 218 2.44 -19.29 -4.80
C THR A 218 3.85 -18.85 -4.41
N ILE A 219 4.70 -18.65 -5.41
CA ILE A 219 6.11 -18.28 -5.27
C ILE A 219 6.27 -16.87 -5.83
N THR A 220 6.58 -15.91 -4.94
CA THR A 220 6.64 -14.49 -5.28
C THR A 220 7.98 -13.88 -4.91
N GLU A 221 8.28 -12.72 -5.50
CA GLU A 221 9.37 -11.84 -5.08
C GLU A 221 9.29 -11.53 -3.58
N LEU A 222 10.45 -11.54 -2.91
CA LEU A 222 10.53 -11.19 -1.50
C LEU A 222 10.82 -9.69 -1.36
N GLY A 223 9.93 -8.97 -0.67
CA GLY A 223 10.15 -7.58 -0.27
C GLY A 223 10.18 -7.40 1.24
N SER A 224 10.73 -6.27 1.69
CA SER A 224 10.65 -5.87 3.09
C SER A 224 9.32 -5.15 3.38
N PRO A 225 8.68 -5.39 4.54
CA PRO A 225 7.47 -4.67 4.92
C PRO A 225 7.68 -3.16 4.94
N LEU A 226 6.70 -2.42 4.43
CA LEU A 226 6.76 -0.96 4.40
C LEU A 226 6.43 -0.37 5.79
N GLU A 227 7.46 0.03 6.53
CA GLU A 227 7.31 0.61 7.86
C GLU A 227 7.32 2.15 7.83
N MET A 228 6.17 2.76 8.17
CA MET A 228 6.02 4.23 8.11
C MET A 228 7.01 4.98 9.02
N ILE A 229 7.32 4.44 10.20
CA ILE A 229 8.28 5.06 11.13
C ILE A 229 9.67 5.11 10.51
N GLN A 230 10.11 4.00 9.90
CA GLN A 230 11.41 3.93 9.22
C GLN A 230 11.46 4.90 8.03
N LEU A 231 10.39 4.96 7.23
CA LEU A 231 10.28 5.90 6.11
C LEU A 231 10.39 7.35 6.57
N LEU A 232 9.71 7.74 7.65
CA LEU A 232 9.78 9.12 8.17
C LEU A 232 11.18 9.50 8.67
N GLN A 233 12.03 8.51 8.94
CA GLN A 233 13.42 8.69 9.34
C GLN A 233 14.41 8.62 8.16
N SER A 234 13.94 8.29 6.96
CA SER A 234 14.80 8.23 5.77
C SER A 234 14.96 9.59 5.09
N PRO A 235 16.03 9.78 4.30
CA PRO A 235 16.22 10.95 3.46
C PRO A 235 14.99 11.25 2.60
N TRP A 236 14.74 12.54 2.34
CA TRP A 236 13.59 12.98 1.55
C TRP A 236 13.54 12.33 0.16
N GLU A 237 14.69 12.16 -0.47
CA GLU A 237 14.83 11.52 -1.78
C GLU A 237 14.28 10.07 -1.80
N ASP A 238 14.48 9.30 -0.74
CA ASP A 238 13.97 7.93 -0.64
C ASP A 238 12.46 7.93 -0.37
N ARG A 239 11.97 8.85 0.48
CA ARG A 239 10.52 9.03 0.68
C ARG A 239 9.81 9.46 -0.60
N PHE A 240 10.43 10.35 -1.37
CA PHE A 240 9.91 10.79 -2.66
C PHE A 240 9.86 9.63 -3.65
N ARG A 241 10.86 8.74 -3.66
CA ARG A 241 10.86 7.52 -4.46
C ARG A 241 9.62 6.67 -4.19
N ILE A 242 9.28 6.44 -2.91
CA ILE A 242 8.07 5.70 -2.52
C ILE A 242 6.80 6.32 -3.10
N CYS A 243 6.66 7.65 -3.02
CA CYS A 243 5.51 8.36 -3.59
C CYS A 243 5.47 8.27 -5.12
N LEU A 244 6.63 8.33 -5.79
CA LEU A 244 6.74 8.22 -7.24
C LEU A 244 6.39 6.81 -7.73
N SER A 245 6.91 5.77 -7.07
CA SER A 245 6.53 4.36 -7.28
C SER A 245 5.02 4.17 -7.12
N LEU A 246 4.43 4.76 -6.08
CA LEU A 246 3.00 4.63 -5.82
C LEU A 246 2.15 5.31 -6.89
N ILE A 247 2.46 6.54 -7.32
CA ILE A 247 1.64 7.19 -8.34
C ILE A 247 1.75 6.49 -9.70
N ARG A 248 2.94 5.96 -10.05
CA ARG A 248 3.13 5.15 -11.26
C ARG A 248 2.28 3.88 -11.22
N LEU A 249 2.26 3.20 -10.07
CA LEU A 249 1.37 2.06 -9.83
C LEU A 249 -0.10 2.47 -10.03
N LEU A 250 -0.55 3.55 -9.41
CA LEU A 250 -1.95 3.97 -9.49
C LEU A 250 -2.36 4.34 -10.91
N HIS A 251 -1.48 5.01 -11.65
CA HIS A 251 -1.70 5.34 -13.04
C HIS A 251 -1.87 4.06 -13.89
N TYR A 252 -1.01 3.06 -13.67
CA TYR A 252 -1.15 1.76 -14.32
C TYR A 252 -2.45 1.04 -13.96
N LEU A 253 -2.87 1.06 -12.68
CA LEU A 253 -4.11 0.43 -12.23
C LEU A 253 -5.36 1.10 -12.81
N ALA A 254 -5.36 2.43 -12.96
CA ALA A 254 -6.46 3.16 -13.59
C ALA A 254 -6.61 2.80 -15.09
N HIS A 255 -5.50 2.53 -15.76
CA HIS A 255 -5.43 2.22 -17.19
C HIS A 255 -5.13 0.75 -17.47
N SER A 256 -5.41 -0.14 -16.52
CA SER A 256 -4.99 -1.53 -16.64
C SER A 256 -5.70 -2.24 -17.81
N PRO A 257 -5.09 -3.28 -18.41
CA PRO A 257 -5.73 -4.07 -19.47
C PRO A 257 -7.01 -4.79 -19.00
N LEU A 258 -7.21 -4.91 -17.68
CA LEU A 258 -8.42 -5.47 -17.08
C LEU A 258 -9.52 -4.41 -16.85
N GLY A 259 -9.30 -3.15 -17.21
CA GLY A 259 -10.09 -2.01 -16.75
C GLY A 259 -9.50 -1.38 -15.49
N SER A 260 -10.14 -0.30 -15.03
CA SER A 260 -9.75 0.49 -13.86
C SER A 260 -9.86 -0.34 -12.58
N ILE A 261 -8.74 -0.53 -11.88
CA ILE A 261 -8.65 -1.37 -10.69
C ILE A 261 -8.67 -0.53 -9.42
N THR A 262 -9.59 -0.84 -8.49
CA THR A 262 -9.54 -0.35 -7.11
C THR A 262 -8.87 -1.36 -6.18
N LEU A 263 -8.01 -0.87 -5.28
CA LEU A 263 -7.47 -1.64 -4.16
C LEU A 263 -8.39 -1.41 -2.96
N LEU A 264 -9.26 -2.37 -2.65
CA LEU A 264 -10.23 -2.22 -1.55
C LEU A 264 -9.54 -2.22 -0.19
N ASP A 265 -8.46 -3.00 -0.06
CA ASP A 265 -7.58 -2.97 1.10
C ASP A 265 -6.34 -2.09 0.87
N PHE A 266 -6.54 -0.78 0.78
CA PHE A 266 -5.44 0.16 0.62
C PHE A 266 -4.86 0.57 1.99
N ARG A 267 -3.87 -0.17 2.49
CA ARG A 267 -3.15 0.16 3.73
C ARG A 267 -1.64 0.04 3.51
N PRO A 268 -0.79 0.77 4.26
CA PRO A 268 0.66 0.66 4.13
C PRO A 268 1.20 -0.78 4.22
N ARG A 269 0.56 -1.64 5.04
CA ARG A 269 0.93 -3.05 5.18
C ARG A 269 0.69 -3.91 3.94
N GLN A 270 -0.08 -3.44 2.97
CA GLN A 270 -0.31 -4.11 1.68
C GLN A 270 0.74 -3.77 0.61
N PHE A 271 1.79 -3.08 1.03
CA PHE A 271 2.93 -2.74 0.20
C PHE A 271 4.22 -3.24 0.85
N VAL A 272 5.19 -3.56 -0.01
CA VAL A 272 6.56 -3.90 0.36
C VAL A 272 7.54 -3.01 -0.39
N VAL A 273 8.77 -2.96 0.09
CA VAL A 273 9.89 -2.33 -0.61
C VAL A 273 10.78 -3.42 -1.22
N VAL A 274 11.10 -3.27 -2.50
CA VAL A 274 12.13 -4.08 -3.17
C VAL A 274 13.06 -3.13 -3.90
N ASP A 275 14.36 -3.20 -3.59
CA ASP A 275 15.39 -2.33 -4.17
C ASP A 275 15.07 -0.82 -4.10
N GLY A 276 14.38 -0.42 -3.03
CA GLY A 276 13.95 0.96 -2.77
C GLY A 276 12.65 1.39 -3.48
N GLU A 277 12.06 0.54 -4.32
CA GLU A 277 10.76 0.80 -4.95
C GLU A 277 9.61 0.24 -4.09
N LEU A 278 8.51 0.99 -3.99
CA LEU A 278 7.26 0.48 -3.43
C LEU A 278 6.60 -0.49 -4.43
N LYS A 279 6.15 -1.65 -3.95
CA LYS A 279 5.37 -2.62 -4.72
C LYS A 279 4.13 -3.08 -3.94
N VAL A 280 3.00 -3.22 -4.61
CA VAL A 280 1.80 -3.86 -4.03
C VAL A 280 2.00 -5.37 -3.97
N THR A 281 1.70 -5.97 -2.81
CA THR A 281 1.87 -7.42 -2.57
C THR A 281 0.54 -8.17 -2.47
N ASP A 282 -0.55 -7.51 -2.05
CA ASP A 282 -1.83 -8.15 -1.79
C ASP A 282 -2.89 -7.66 -2.77
N LEU A 283 -3.37 -8.55 -3.65
CA LEU A 283 -4.32 -8.23 -4.73
C LEU A 283 -5.61 -9.06 -4.66
N ASP A 284 -5.80 -9.91 -3.65
CA ASP A 284 -7.03 -10.70 -3.51
C ASP A 284 -8.29 -9.83 -3.30
N ASP A 285 -8.11 -8.65 -2.73
CA ASP A 285 -9.17 -7.64 -2.52
C ASP A 285 -9.29 -6.61 -3.64
N ALA A 286 -8.54 -6.77 -4.74
CA ALA A 286 -8.67 -5.87 -5.88
C ALA A 286 -10.00 -6.10 -6.63
N SER A 287 -10.59 -5.03 -7.14
CA SER A 287 -11.78 -5.07 -8.01
C SER A 287 -11.56 -4.27 -9.28
N MET A 288 -12.09 -4.76 -10.41
CA MET A 288 -12.05 -4.07 -11.71
C MET A 288 -13.39 -3.43 -12.08
N GLU A 289 -14.41 -3.62 -11.24
CA GLU A 289 -15.76 -3.10 -11.49
C GLU A 289 -15.88 -1.67 -10.96
N GLU A 290 -16.32 -0.75 -11.81
CA GLU A 290 -16.80 0.55 -11.36
C GLU A 290 -18.20 0.41 -10.77
N THR A 291 -18.48 1.16 -9.71
CA THR A 291 -19.77 1.12 -9.01
C THR A 291 -20.90 1.52 -9.97
N PRO A 292 -21.98 0.73 -10.12
CA PRO A 292 -23.13 1.12 -10.92
C PRO A 292 -23.91 2.24 -10.23
N CYS A 293 -24.54 3.11 -11.01
CA CYS A 293 -25.27 4.28 -10.51
C CYS A 293 -26.50 4.61 -11.35
N PHE A 294 -27.50 5.20 -10.71
CA PHE A 294 -28.67 5.81 -11.36
C PHE A 294 -28.62 7.33 -11.27
N SER A 295 -27.90 7.85 -10.28
CA SER A 295 -27.77 9.27 -9.96
C SER A 295 -26.38 9.58 -9.42
N HIS A 296 -25.99 10.86 -9.42
CA HIS A 296 -24.70 11.28 -8.83
C HIS A 296 -24.59 10.93 -7.35
N SER A 297 -25.71 10.91 -6.60
CA SER A 297 -25.70 10.54 -5.18
C SER A 297 -25.36 9.07 -4.91
N ASP A 298 -25.47 8.19 -5.91
CA ASP A 298 -25.01 6.80 -5.77
C ASP A 298 -23.47 6.71 -5.78
N CYS A 299 -22.79 7.73 -6.31
CA CYS A 299 -21.33 7.78 -6.47
C CYS A 299 -20.66 8.51 -5.31
N PHE A 300 -21.00 8.10 -4.09
CA PHE A 300 -20.49 8.69 -2.87
C PHE A 300 -19.21 7.98 -2.41
N LEU A 301 -18.13 8.75 -2.23
CA LEU A 301 -16.89 8.30 -1.63
C LEU A 301 -16.78 8.85 -0.21
N GLU A 302 -16.85 7.95 0.77
CA GLU A 302 -16.73 8.29 2.18
C GLU A 302 -15.32 7.99 2.71
N PHE A 303 -14.67 9.00 3.29
CA PHE A 303 -13.43 8.82 4.03
C PHE A 303 -13.54 9.47 5.42
N PRO A 304 -12.74 9.04 6.41
CA PRO A 304 -12.90 9.51 7.79
C PRO A 304 -12.80 11.02 8.01
N ALA A 305 -12.19 11.75 7.08
CA ALA A 305 -12.00 13.21 7.17
C ALA A 305 -12.70 14.01 6.06
N ARG A 306 -13.11 13.36 4.96
CA ARG A 306 -13.60 14.04 3.75
C ARG A 306 -14.52 13.11 2.98
N ASN A 307 -15.49 13.71 2.31
CA ASN A 307 -16.45 13.01 1.48
C ASN A 307 -16.50 13.65 0.10
N PHE A 308 -16.71 12.82 -0.91
CA PHE A 308 -16.79 13.26 -2.31
C PHE A 308 -18.01 12.64 -2.98
N THR A 309 -18.61 13.37 -3.91
CA THR A 309 -19.67 12.86 -4.77
C THR A 309 -19.20 12.98 -6.21
N LEU A 310 -19.07 11.85 -6.88
CA LEU A 310 -18.62 11.78 -8.27
C LEU A 310 -19.80 11.83 -9.24
N GLN A 311 -19.49 12.03 -10.52
CA GLN A 311 -20.51 11.99 -11.56
C GLN A 311 -20.86 10.54 -11.92
N CYS A 312 -22.12 10.35 -12.28
CA CYS A 312 -22.66 9.11 -12.80
C CYS A 312 -22.67 9.23 -14.31
N SER A 313 -22.05 8.28 -14.99
CA SER A 313 -21.92 8.28 -16.45
C SER A 313 -23.24 7.89 -17.12
N VAL A 314 -23.33 8.15 -18.42
CA VAL A 314 -24.51 7.76 -19.23
C VAL A 314 -24.67 6.25 -19.33
N GLU A 315 -23.58 5.49 -19.14
CA GLU A 315 -23.57 4.03 -19.05
C GLU A 315 -24.01 3.50 -17.68
N GLY A 316 -24.42 4.39 -16.76
CA GLY A 316 -24.87 4.02 -15.42
C GLY A 316 -23.74 3.55 -14.51
N LYS A 317 -22.53 4.13 -14.65
CA LYS A 317 -21.37 3.83 -13.81
C LYS A 317 -20.77 5.08 -13.18
N CYS A 318 -20.29 4.98 -11.96
CA CYS A 318 -19.59 6.09 -11.30
C CYS A 318 -18.27 6.36 -12.02
N GLN A 319 -18.10 7.60 -12.49
CA GLN A 319 -16.95 7.97 -13.30
C GLN A 319 -15.67 7.95 -12.46
N ASN A 320 -14.70 7.13 -12.87
CA ASN A 320 -13.36 7.01 -12.30
C ASN A 320 -13.35 6.78 -10.77
N MET A 321 -14.36 6.08 -10.23
CA MET A 321 -14.50 5.91 -8.79
C MET A 321 -13.36 5.07 -8.20
N ASN A 322 -12.92 4.05 -8.95
CA ASN A 322 -11.79 3.20 -8.56
C ASN A 322 -10.47 4.00 -8.47
N GLU A 323 -10.15 4.77 -9.50
CA GLU A 323 -8.97 5.64 -9.52
C GLU A 323 -9.00 6.67 -8.39
N LYS A 324 -10.13 7.38 -8.23
CA LYS A 324 -10.29 8.42 -7.20
C LYS A 324 -10.15 7.85 -5.80
N ARG A 325 -10.65 6.64 -5.55
CA ARG A 325 -10.49 5.95 -4.26
C ARG A 325 -9.02 5.63 -3.98
N ASN A 326 -8.32 5.05 -4.94
CA ASN A 326 -6.90 4.75 -4.81
C ASN A 326 -6.07 6.02 -4.58
N LEU A 327 -6.33 7.08 -5.36
CA LEU A 327 -5.59 8.34 -5.29
C LEU A 327 -5.77 9.03 -3.94
N TYR A 328 -7.01 9.08 -3.41
CA TYR A 328 -7.24 9.66 -2.10
C TYR A 328 -6.55 8.86 -0.99
N ASN A 329 -6.55 7.52 -1.08
CA ASN A 329 -5.84 6.69 -0.11
C ASN A 329 -4.31 6.89 -0.21
N ALA A 330 -3.75 7.06 -1.40
CA ALA A 330 -2.36 7.45 -1.57
C ALA A 330 -2.05 8.80 -0.91
N TYR A 331 -2.93 9.79 -1.10
CA TYR A 331 -2.83 11.07 -0.41
C TYR A 331 -2.81 10.90 1.13
N ARG A 332 -3.83 10.22 1.66
CA ARG A 332 -4.08 10.09 3.10
C ARG A 332 -3.00 9.30 3.82
N PHE A 333 -2.49 8.22 3.21
CA PHE A 333 -1.51 7.34 3.86
C PHE A 333 -0.07 7.71 3.55
N PHE A 334 0.21 8.36 2.42
CA PHE A 334 1.58 8.60 1.95
C PHE A 334 1.85 10.06 1.68
N PHE A 335 1.18 10.69 0.72
CA PHE A 335 1.62 11.98 0.20
C PHE A 335 1.63 13.09 1.26
N THR A 336 0.62 13.10 2.15
CA THR A 336 0.56 14.09 3.23
C THR A 336 1.74 14.01 4.22
N TYR A 337 2.41 12.86 4.34
CA TYR A 337 3.50 12.64 5.29
C TYR A 337 4.87 12.61 4.61
N LEU A 338 4.94 12.06 3.41
CA LEU A 338 6.21 11.76 2.76
C LEU A 338 6.70 12.90 1.86
N LEU A 339 5.81 13.67 1.23
CA LEU A 339 6.20 14.71 0.27
C LEU A 339 6.73 16.00 0.92
N PRO A 340 6.06 16.65 1.90
CA PRO A 340 6.41 18.02 2.29
C PRO A 340 7.57 18.11 3.27
N HIS A 341 7.67 17.16 4.21
CA HIS A 341 8.64 17.23 5.31
C HIS A 341 10.07 17.11 4.79
N SER A 342 10.93 18.06 5.17
CA SER A 342 12.35 18.18 4.75
C SER A 342 12.62 18.14 3.24
N ALA A 343 11.61 18.48 2.42
CA ALA A 343 11.80 18.71 1.00
C ALA A 343 12.64 19.98 0.73
N PRO A 344 13.42 20.01 -0.37
CA PRO A 344 14.09 21.23 -0.83
C PRO A 344 13.12 22.41 -0.92
N SER A 345 13.53 23.57 -0.38
CA SER A 345 12.65 24.74 -0.20
C SER A 345 12.02 25.22 -1.51
N SER A 346 12.78 25.19 -2.62
CA SER A 346 12.29 25.59 -3.95
C SER A 346 11.25 24.64 -4.55
N LEU A 347 11.21 23.38 -4.11
CA LEU A 347 10.22 22.39 -4.57
C LEU A 347 8.92 22.41 -3.74
N ARG A 348 8.95 22.99 -2.53
CA ARG A 348 7.80 22.98 -1.61
C ARG A 348 6.50 23.50 -2.22
N PRO A 349 6.45 24.63 -2.95
CA PRO A 349 5.20 25.11 -3.53
C PRO A 349 4.54 24.11 -4.48
N LEU A 350 5.34 23.38 -5.26
CA LEU A 350 4.84 22.35 -6.18
C LEU A 350 4.34 21.11 -5.41
N LEU A 351 5.08 20.69 -4.38
CA LEU A 351 4.69 19.58 -3.51
C LEU A 351 3.40 19.87 -2.75
N ASP A 352 3.25 21.09 -2.22
CA ASP A 352 2.03 21.52 -1.52
C ASP A 352 0.83 21.56 -2.47
N ALA A 353 1.02 22.00 -3.71
CA ALA A 353 -0.01 21.95 -4.75
C ALA A 353 -0.44 20.49 -5.05
N ILE A 354 0.51 19.56 -5.17
CA ILE A 354 0.24 18.12 -5.36
C ILE A 354 -0.56 17.55 -4.19
N VAL A 355 -0.09 17.76 -2.95
CA VAL A 355 -0.75 17.24 -1.75
C VAL A 355 -2.16 17.81 -1.61
N ASN A 356 -2.35 19.10 -1.84
CA ASN A 356 -3.65 19.74 -1.76
C ASN A 356 -4.60 19.26 -2.88
N ALA A 357 -4.15 19.21 -4.13
CA ALA A 357 -5.00 18.82 -5.24
C ALA A 357 -5.42 17.34 -5.22
N THR A 358 -4.52 16.45 -4.77
CA THR A 358 -4.84 15.03 -4.54
C THR A 358 -5.74 14.82 -3.33
N GLY A 359 -5.52 15.56 -2.23
CA GLY A 359 -6.37 15.49 -1.05
C GLY A 359 -7.79 16.03 -1.27
N GLU A 360 -7.95 17.01 -2.16
CA GLU A 360 -9.27 17.56 -2.53
C GLU A 360 -9.85 16.86 -3.78
N LEU A 361 -9.18 15.81 -4.28
CA LEU A 361 -9.53 15.08 -5.51
C LEU A 361 -9.81 15.96 -6.74
N ARG A 362 -9.24 17.17 -6.76
CA ARG A 362 -9.29 18.08 -7.92
C ARG A 362 -8.52 17.53 -9.10
N TRP A 363 -7.47 16.75 -8.83
CA TRP A 363 -6.70 16.05 -9.85
C TRP A 363 -7.11 14.58 -9.94
N GLY A 364 -7.01 14.03 -11.15
CA GLY A 364 -6.93 12.59 -11.38
C GLY A 364 -5.49 12.10 -11.26
N VAL A 365 -5.32 10.80 -11.47
CA VAL A 365 -4.03 10.12 -11.40
C VAL A 365 -3.07 10.59 -12.49
N ASP A 366 -3.58 10.94 -13.67
CA ASP A 366 -2.78 11.44 -14.80
C ASP A 366 -2.08 12.75 -14.44
N GLU A 367 -2.86 13.72 -13.97
CA GLU A 367 -2.32 15.03 -13.56
C GLU A 367 -1.38 14.88 -12.36
N ALA A 368 -1.74 14.04 -11.38
CA ALA A 368 -0.88 13.78 -10.23
C ALA A 368 0.46 13.14 -10.64
N LEU A 369 0.45 12.21 -11.60
CA LEU A 369 1.67 11.61 -12.16
C LEU A 369 2.53 12.65 -12.86
N VAL A 370 1.93 13.47 -13.74
CA VAL A 370 2.64 14.53 -14.48
C VAL A 370 3.35 15.48 -13.52
N GLN A 371 2.69 15.89 -12.45
CA GLN A 371 3.27 16.81 -11.48
C GLN A 371 4.37 16.16 -10.63
N LEU A 372 4.23 14.90 -10.22
CA LEU A 372 5.29 14.17 -9.52
C LEU A 372 6.50 13.89 -10.42
N GLU A 373 6.31 13.54 -11.69
CA GLU A 373 7.40 13.40 -12.67
C GLU A 373 8.10 14.74 -12.93
N LYS A 374 7.36 15.86 -12.91
CA LYS A 374 7.94 17.20 -13.00
C LYS A 374 8.85 17.48 -11.79
N VAL A 375 8.41 17.18 -10.57
CA VAL A 375 9.26 17.29 -9.36
C VAL A 375 10.51 16.42 -9.51
N PHE A 376 10.34 15.18 -9.96
CA PHE A 376 11.44 14.25 -10.17
C PHE A 376 12.47 14.81 -11.16
N HIS A 377 12.00 15.31 -12.31
CA HIS A 377 12.86 15.92 -13.32
C HIS A 377 13.64 17.11 -12.75
N LEU A 378 12.95 18.05 -12.06
CA LEU A 378 13.60 19.22 -11.46
C LEU A 378 14.67 18.81 -10.44
N TYR A 379 14.36 17.86 -9.57
CA TYR A 379 15.27 17.37 -8.55
C TYR A 379 16.50 16.66 -9.14
N ARG A 380 16.27 15.75 -10.10
CA ARG A 380 17.33 14.97 -10.75
C ARG A 380 18.25 15.82 -11.62
N SER A 381 17.72 16.84 -12.29
CA SER A 381 18.49 17.72 -13.19
C SER A 381 19.17 18.89 -12.48
N GLY A 382 18.93 19.07 -11.18
CA GLY A 382 19.46 20.20 -10.41
C GLY A 382 18.76 21.54 -10.71
N LEU A 383 17.77 21.58 -11.59
CA LEU A 383 17.05 22.81 -11.98
C LEU A 383 16.24 23.47 -10.85
N TYR A 384 16.07 22.77 -9.72
CA TYR A 384 15.48 23.34 -8.51
C TYR A 384 16.45 24.21 -7.71
N LEU A 385 17.75 24.10 -7.97
CA LEU A 385 18.77 24.89 -7.31
C LEU A 385 18.72 26.34 -7.83
N PRO A 386 18.96 27.33 -6.97
CA PRO A 386 19.02 28.72 -7.43
C PRO A 386 20.17 28.89 -8.43
N ASN A 387 19.98 29.75 -9.45
CA ASN A 387 21.08 30.14 -10.33
C ASN A 387 22.09 30.93 -9.52
N VAL A 388 23.23 30.31 -9.23
CA VAL A 388 24.23 30.93 -8.36
C VAL A 388 25.19 31.78 -9.20
N THR A 389 24.94 33.08 -9.27
CA THR A 389 25.86 34.05 -9.90
C THR A 389 26.93 34.58 -8.95
N ASP A 390 26.80 34.36 -7.63
CA ASP A 390 27.68 34.92 -6.59
C ASP A 390 28.19 33.87 -5.59
N ILE A 391 28.88 32.81 -6.06
CA ILE A 391 29.75 32.04 -5.14
C ILE A 391 31.12 32.70 -5.15
N PRO A 392 31.63 33.17 -4.00
CA PRO A 392 33.01 33.60 -3.88
C PRO A 392 33.93 32.44 -4.29
N THR A 393 34.61 32.60 -5.43
CA THR A 393 35.69 31.71 -5.84
C THR A 393 36.79 31.76 -4.77
N GLY A 394 37.01 30.65 -4.05
CA GLY A 394 38.10 30.51 -3.07
C GLY A 394 37.71 30.09 -1.65
N GLU A 395 36.43 29.89 -1.32
CA GLU A 395 36.03 29.51 0.05
C GLU A 395 36.41 28.08 0.44
N TYR A 396 36.65 27.18 -0.52
CA TYR A 396 37.01 25.79 -0.22
C TYR A 396 38.27 25.38 -0.99
N LYS A 397 39.20 24.72 -0.28
CA LYS A 397 40.42 24.13 -0.83
C LYS A 397 40.22 22.63 -1.01
N GLU A 398 40.44 22.16 -2.24
CA GLU A 398 40.43 20.74 -2.58
C GLU A 398 41.72 20.04 -2.13
N VAL A 399 41.57 18.86 -1.54
CA VAL A 399 42.64 17.95 -1.17
C VAL A 399 42.29 16.57 -1.73
N ALA A 400 42.91 16.25 -2.86
CA ALA A 400 42.75 14.96 -3.52
C ALA A 400 43.35 13.82 -2.69
N HIS A 401 42.78 12.63 -2.83
CA HIS A 401 43.22 11.38 -2.21
C HIS A 401 43.36 11.45 -0.68
N ALA A 402 42.44 12.17 -0.05
CA ALA A 402 42.45 12.40 1.39
C ALA A 402 41.04 12.34 1.98
N VAL A 403 40.95 11.84 3.21
CA VAL A 403 39.73 11.78 4.02
C VAL A 403 40.03 12.27 5.43
N VAL A 404 39.08 12.96 6.05
CA VAL A 404 39.12 13.22 7.49
C VAL A 404 38.67 11.96 8.23
N ALA A 405 39.54 11.39 9.07
CA ALA A 405 39.31 10.09 9.70
C ALA A 405 38.12 10.06 10.69
N GLU A 406 37.84 11.16 11.37
CA GLU A 406 36.84 11.20 12.45
C GLU A 406 35.40 11.34 11.93
N GLU A 407 34.47 10.56 12.48
CA GLU A 407 33.01 10.74 12.30
C GLU A 407 32.45 11.61 13.44
N ASP A 408 32.76 12.90 13.40
CA ASP A 408 32.46 13.88 14.46
C ASP A 408 31.16 14.68 14.22
N TYR A 409 30.56 14.56 13.03
CA TYR A 409 29.40 15.35 12.64
C TYR A 409 28.18 14.49 12.34
N ARG A 410 27.06 14.80 12.99
CA ARG A 410 25.76 14.14 12.79
C ARG A 410 24.74 15.14 12.28
N CYS A 411 23.97 14.72 11.29
CA CYS A 411 22.80 15.45 10.80
C CYS A 411 21.65 14.47 10.60
N TRP A 412 20.43 15.00 10.54
CA TRP A 412 19.23 14.18 10.39
C TRP A 412 18.23 14.88 9.46
N PRO A 413 17.59 14.16 8.53
CA PRO A 413 17.86 12.77 8.12
C PRO A 413 19.22 12.61 7.42
N SER A 414 19.80 11.41 7.45
CA SER A 414 21.11 11.10 6.84
C SER A 414 21.10 9.68 6.25
N TYR A 415 21.85 9.46 5.17
CA TYR A 415 22.09 8.13 4.60
C TYR A 415 23.01 7.27 5.49
N HIS A 416 23.68 7.88 6.48
CA HIS A 416 24.49 7.20 7.47
C HIS A 416 23.96 7.47 8.88
N HIS A 417 23.82 6.41 9.70
CA HIS A 417 23.17 6.52 11.01
C HIS A 417 24.06 7.18 12.08
N SER A 418 25.39 7.04 12.00
CA SER A 418 26.34 7.60 12.97
C SER A 418 26.99 8.90 12.52
N GLY A 419 26.79 9.32 11.27
CA GLY A 419 27.45 10.48 10.66
C GLY A 419 26.54 11.25 9.70
N CYS A 420 27.01 12.38 9.19
CA CYS A 420 26.26 13.22 8.25
C CYS A 420 26.61 12.89 6.79
N LEU A 421 25.84 12.01 6.17
CA LEU A 421 25.94 11.64 4.76
C LEU A 421 24.68 12.11 4.02
N LEU A 422 24.82 13.10 3.14
CA LEU A 422 23.70 13.70 2.41
C LEU A 422 23.92 13.61 0.90
N SER A 423 22.83 13.64 0.14
CA SER A 423 22.88 13.65 -1.32
C SER A 423 22.91 15.08 -1.88
N VAL A 424 23.83 15.34 -2.80
CA VAL A 424 24.03 16.63 -3.47
C VAL A 424 24.10 16.44 -4.98
N PHE A 425 23.61 17.42 -5.73
CA PHE A 425 23.62 17.43 -7.19
C PHE A 425 25.03 17.71 -7.72
N ASP A 426 25.66 18.76 -7.21
CA ASP A 426 26.97 19.22 -7.64
C ASP A 426 27.80 19.76 -6.45
N LEU A 427 29.02 20.21 -6.78
CA LEU A 427 29.94 20.78 -5.79
C LEU A 427 29.40 22.06 -5.15
N ASN A 428 28.56 22.83 -5.85
CA ASN A 428 28.01 24.08 -5.34
C ASN A 428 26.95 23.80 -4.29
N GLU A 429 26.05 22.86 -4.55
CA GLU A 429 25.08 22.41 -3.55
C GLU A 429 25.78 21.84 -2.31
N ALA A 430 26.89 21.10 -2.47
CA ALA A 430 27.69 20.65 -1.33
C ALA A 430 28.23 21.81 -0.48
N LYS A 431 28.77 22.84 -1.12
CA LYS A 431 29.23 24.05 -0.42
C LYS A 431 28.09 24.75 0.31
N ASP A 432 26.92 24.86 -0.31
CA ASP A 432 25.75 25.51 0.27
C ASP A 432 25.19 24.72 1.47
N VAL A 433 25.13 23.39 1.35
CA VAL A 433 24.76 22.52 2.48
C VAL A 433 25.73 22.70 3.63
N CYS A 434 27.05 22.69 3.38
CA CYS A 434 28.05 22.93 4.42
C CYS A 434 27.92 24.33 5.04
N ARG A 435 27.67 25.38 4.24
CA ARG A 435 27.43 26.75 4.75
C ARG A 435 26.19 26.84 5.64
N SER A 436 25.13 26.10 5.29
CA SER A 436 23.88 26.08 6.07
C SER A 436 24.06 25.43 7.46
N HIS A 437 25.10 24.62 7.63
CA HIS A 437 25.43 23.93 8.86
C HIS A 437 26.59 24.63 9.58
N SER A 438 26.31 25.32 10.68
CA SER A 438 27.31 26.10 11.44
C SER A 438 28.53 25.30 11.89
N GLN A 439 28.37 23.99 12.12
CA GLN A 439 29.44 23.09 12.55
C GLN A 439 30.25 22.52 11.37
N CYS A 440 29.79 22.67 10.13
CA CYS A 440 30.48 22.10 8.97
C CYS A 440 31.70 22.96 8.57
N GLN A 441 32.87 22.33 8.56
CA GLN A 441 34.13 22.95 8.13
C GLN A 441 34.77 22.22 6.96
N THR A 442 34.33 20.99 6.68
CA THR A 442 34.85 20.19 5.60
C THR A 442 33.82 19.19 5.14
N PHE A 443 33.92 18.79 3.86
CA PHE A 443 33.13 17.70 3.33
C PHE A 443 33.96 16.78 2.44
N VAL A 444 33.61 15.50 2.45
CA VAL A 444 34.32 14.43 1.73
C VAL A 444 33.42 13.91 0.63
N TRP A 445 33.91 14.07 -0.60
CA TRP A 445 33.30 13.59 -1.82
C TRP A 445 33.55 12.08 -1.95
N THR A 446 32.50 11.30 -2.15
CA THR A 446 32.58 9.85 -2.33
C THR A 446 32.47 9.47 -3.81
N ASN A 447 32.55 8.18 -4.13
CA ASN A 447 32.25 7.65 -5.47
C ASN A 447 30.83 7.04 -5.55
N GLN A 448 30.01 7.18 -4.50
CA GLN A 448 28.68 6.57 -4.42
C GLN A 448 27.59 7.56 -4.80
N THR A 449 26.63 7.08 -5.60
CA THR A 449 25.47 7.88 -6.01
C THR A 449 24.16 7.31 -5.51
N THR A 450 23.16 8.17 -5.35
CA THR A 450 21.79 7.77 -5.07
C THR A 450 21.09 7.23 -6.33
N TRP A 451 19.85 6.77 -6.18
CA TRP A 451 19.02 6.27 -7.29
C TRP A 451 18.68 7.35 -8.33
N THR A 452 18.78 8.64 -7.97
CA THR A 452 18.64 9.74 -8.94
C THR A 452 19.97 10.13 -9.60
N GLY A 453 21.08 9.50 -9.22
CA GLY A 453 22.42 9.80 -9.72
C GLY A 453 23.12 10.95 -8.98
N ARG A 454 22.58 11.40 -7.85
CA ARG A 454 23.19 12.45 -7.01
C ARG A 454 24.36 11.90 -6.21
N GLN A 455 25.37 12.72 -5.96
CA GLN A 455 26.54 12.31 -5.19
C GLN A 455 26.22 12.21 -3.69
N LEU A 456 26.66 11.14 -3.03
CA LEU A 456 26.71 11.08 -1.57
C LEU A 456 27.98 11.75 -1.04
N VAL A 457 27.81 12.68 -0.10
CA VAL A 457 28.90 13.48 0.47
C VAL A 457 28.82 13.46 1.99
N PHE A 458 29.97 13.17 2.64
CA PHE A 458 30.08 13.26 4.09
C PHE A 458 30.41 14.69 4.51
N PHE A 459 29.66 15.25 5.45
CA PHE A 459 29.96 16.54 6.07
C PHE A 459 30.62 16.31 7.43
N LYS A 460 31.58 17.15 7.83
CA LYS A 460 32.42 16.95 9.02
C LYS A 460 32.78 18.27 9.72
N THR A 461 33.13 18.22 11.02
CA THR A 461 33.36 19.44 11.82
C THR A 461 34.81 19.93 11.88
N GLY A 462 35.80 19.13 11.49
CA GLY A 462 37.21 19.54 11.57
C GLY A 462 38.15 18.89 10.56
N SER A 463 39.34 19.50 10.39
CA SER A 463 40.41 19.06 9.48
C SER A 463 41.59 18.39 10.20
N ARG A 464 41.41 17.97 11.45
CA ARG A 464 42.54 17.75 12.38
C ARG A 464 43.39 16.52 12.06
N THR A 465 42.87 15.58 11.28
CA THR A 465 43.57 14.35 10.87
C THR A 465 43.14 13.94 9.46
N LEU A 466 43.82 14.48 8.44
CA LEU A 466 43.71 13.99 7.07
C LEU A 466 44.52 12.70 6.95
N VAL A 467 43.86 11.65 6.47
CA VAL A 467 44.46 10.36 6.14
C VAL A 467 44.37 10.19 4.64
N SER A 468 45.39 9.56 4.03
CA SER A 468 45.36 9.27 2.60
C SER A 468 44.30 8.21 2.30
N ASP A 469 43.42 8.51 1.35
CA ASP A 469 42.39 7.59 0.84
C ASP A 469 42.28 7.84 -0.67
N PRO A 470 42.73 6.92 -1.54
CA PRO A 470 42.82 7.15 -2.97
C PRO A 470 41.46 7.38 -3.64
N ASP A 471 40.37 6.91 -3.03
CA ASP A 471 39.02 6.92 -3.62
C ASP A 471 38.18 8.13 -3.19
N LYS A 472 38.74 9.06 -2.39
CA LYS A 472 38.01 10.20 -1.83
C LYS A 472 38.73 11.52 -2.00
N THR A 473 37.94 12.58 -2.15
CA THR A 473 38.41 13.96 -2.24
C THR A 473 37.81 14.78 -1.10
N THR A 474 38.64 15.49 -0.35
CA THR A 474 38.18 16.35 0.75
C THR A 474 38.21 17.82 0.35
N TYR A 475 37.16 18.56 0.67
CA TYR A 475 37.06 20.00 0.48
C TYR A 475 37.05 20.71 1.83
N LEU A 476 38.13 21.43 2.12
CA LEU A 476 38.35 22.15 3.36
C LEU A 476 37.88 23.59 3.23
N LYS A 477 37.06 24.07 4.17
CA LYS A 477 36.71 25.49 4.24
C LYS A 477 37.95 26.32 4.54
N VAL A 478 38.22 27.33 3.73
CA VAL A 478 39.29 28.30 3.91
C VAL A 478 38.78 29.35 4.89
N THR A 479 39.22 29.27 6.14
CA THR A 479 39.01 30.35 7.10
C THR A 479 39.86 31.55 6.68
N GLY A 480 39.20 32.66 6.38
CA GLY A 480 39.87 33.96 6.18
C GLY A 480 40.49 34.49 7.46
#